data_AF-A0A919HVP7-F1
#
_entry.id   AF-A0A919HVP7-F1
#
_cell.length_a   1.000
_cell.length_b   1.000
_cell.length_c   1.000
_cell.angle_alpha   90.00
_cell.angle_beta   90.00
_cell.angle_gamma   90.00
#
_symmetry.space_group_name_H-M   'P 1'
#
loop_
_entity.id
_entity.type
_entity.pdbx_description
1 polymer ?
#
loop_
_entity_poly.entity_id
_entity_poly.type
_entity_poly.pdbx_seq_one_letter_code
_entity_poly.pdbx_strand_id
1 'polypeptide(L)'
;MPATSRPPALLLAAAGCGLDACWALAGLIDFRGDSLLPLWMVALWLMFAVVWTRLTRTATLPGWVLATAATLGGPVAYLIGARLGAMTLLVPTALAVAAMACGWLVIMLLFHLGMGRQNEIRPVTAMADRPRPGGPRRRLAGVAPRRRGDPHRGRSPSITHSCARPMVGMTARSRIGR
;
A
#
# COMPACT_ATOMS: atom_id res chain seq x y z
N MET A 1 2.40 7.11 2.40
CA MET A 1 2.28 6.14 1.28
C MET A 1 3.64 5.93 0.63
N PRO A 2 4.25 4.72 0.69
CA PRO A 2 5.49 4.42 -0.02
C PRO A 2 5.38 4.69 -1.52
N ALA A 3 6.46 5.13 -2.18
CA ALA A 3 6.43 5.47 -3.61
C ALA A 3 6.29 4.23 -4.51
N THR A 4 6.87 3.10 -4.09
CA THR A 4 6.97 1.84 -4.84
C THR A 4 5.66 1.07 -5.03
N SER A 5 4.54 1.53 -4.48
CA SER A 5 3.21 0.92 -4.71
C SER A 5 2.34 1.66 -5.75
N ARG A 6 2.79 2.80 -6.26
CA ARG A 6 2.03 3.65 -7.20
C ARG A 6 1.89 3.09 -8.63
N PRO A 7 2.91 2.50 -9.29
CA PRO A 7 2.82 2.18 -10.71
C PRO A 7 1.64 1.26 -11.14
N PRO A 8 1.31 0.13 -10.47
CA PRO A 8 0.23 -0.73 -10.94
C PRO A 8 -1.16 -0.07 -10.84
N ALA A 9 -1.39 0.85 -9.88
CA ALA A 9 -2.64 1.60 -9.80
C ALA A 9 -2.76 2.63 -10.93
N LEU A 10 -1.66 3.31 -11.28
CA LEU A 10 -1.63 4.25 -12.41
C LEU A 10 -1.80 3.54 -13.75
N LEU A 11 -1.16 2.38 -13.94
CA LEU A 11 -1.32 1.55 -15.14
C LEU A 11 -2.76 1.01 -15.28
N LEU A 12 -3.37 0.55 -14.19
CA LEU A 12 -4.77 0.09 -14.19
C LEU A 12 -5.74 1.23 -14.50
N ALA A 13 -5.55 2.42 -13.92
CA ALA A 13 -6.38 3.59 -14.21
C ALA A 13 -6.24 4.03 -15.68
N ALA A 14 -5.01 4.09 -16.21
CA ALA A 14 -4.75 4.43 -17.61
C ALA A 14 -5.35 3.42 -18.59
N ALA A 15 -5.25 2.12 -18.30
CA ALA A 15 -5.88 1.07 -19.10
C ALA A 15 -7.41 1.18 -19.12
N GLY A 16 -8.03 1.49 -17.98
CA GLY A 16 -9.47 1.72 -17.88
C GLY A 16 -9.94 2.95 -18.64
N CYS A 17 -9.23 4.07 -18.49
CA CYS A 17 -9.49 5.29 -19.26
C CYS A 17 -9.34 5.09 -20.77
N GLY A 18 -8.36 4.29 -21.20
CA GLY A 18 -8.18 3.90 -22.60
C GLY A 18 -9.32 3.02 -23.12
N LEU A 19 -9.81 2.06 -22.31
CA LEU A 19 -10.95 1.21 -22.65
C LEU A 19 -12.24 2.03 -22.80
N ASP A 20 -12.50 2.99 -21.92
CA ASP A 20 -13.64 3.91 -22.04
C ASP A 20 -13.55 4.79 -23.29
N ALA A 21 -12.35 5.32 -23.59
CA ALA A 21 -12.14 6.07 -24.81
C ALA A 21 -12.37 5.21 -26.07
N CYS A 22 -11.97 3.93 -26.05
CA CYS A 22 -12.30 2.98 -27.11
C CYS A 22 -13.81 2.70 -27.20
N TRP A 23 -14.54 2.61 -26.09
CA TRP A 23 -15.99 2.44 -26.10
C TRP A 23 -16.75 3.69 -26.56
N ALA A 24 -16.26 4.88 -26.25
CA ALA A 24 -16.81 6.14 -26.78
C ALA A 24 -16.58 6.24 -28.29
N LEU A 25 -15.34 6.01 -28.74
CA LEU A 25 -14.97 6.02 -30.17
C LEU A 25 -15.68 4.91 -30.99
N ALA A 26 -16.01 3.78 -30.37
CA ALA A 26 -16.80 2.71 -30.99
C ALA A 26 -18.32 2.96 -30.99
N GLY A 27 -18.79 4.08 -30.43
CA GLY A 27 -20.23 4.37 -30.30
C GLY A 27 -20.98 3.39 -29.39
N LEU A 28 -20.29 2.77 -28.41
CA LEU A 28 -20.90 1.86 -27.43
C LEU A 28 -21.55 2.64 -26.27
N ILE A 29 -20.86 3.69 -25.82
CA ILE A 29 -21.28 4.63 -24.79
C ILE A 29 -21.08 6.07 -25.28
N ASP A 30 -21.89 7.00 -24.80
CA ASP A 30 -21.76 8.44 -25.04
C ASP A 30 -21.72 9.17 -23.70
N PHE A 31 -20.69 10.00 -23.50
CA PHE A 31 -20.51 10.82 -22.31
C PHE A 31 -21.05 12.21 -22.60
N ARG A 32 -22.03 12.68 -21.81
CA ARG A 32 -22.72 13.95 -22.07
C ARG A 32 -21.79 15.17 -21.97
N GLY A 33 -21.31 15.63 -23.13
CA GLY A 33 -20.49 16.84 -23.32
C GLY A 33 -19.46 16.65 -24.43
N ASP A 34 -18.84 17.74 -24.90
CA ASP A 34 -17.92 17.75 -26.05
C ASP A 34 -16.52 17.13 -25.75
N SER A 35 -16.44 16.08 -24.92
CA SER A 35 -15.20 15.52 -24.40
C SER A 35 -15.23 13.99 -24.39
N LEU A 36 -14.39 13.39 -25.25
CA LEU A 36 -14.22 11.93 -25.44
C LEU A 36 -14.07 11.12 -24.15
N LEU A 37 -13.48 11.71 -23.11
CA LEU A 37 -13.43 11.12 -21.77
C LEU A 37 -13.50 12.23 -20.71
N PRO A 38 -14.59 12.32 -19.93
CA PRO A 38 -14.76 13.41 -18.96
C PRO A 38 -13.88 13.18 -17.71
N LEU A 39 -13.43 14.27 -17.09
CA LEU A 39 -12.51 14.25 -15.94
C LEU A 39 -13.05 13.44 -14.74
N TRP A 40 -14.38 13.40 -14.55
CA TRP A 40 -15.00 12.58 -13.51
C TRP A 40 -14.78 11.09 -13.72
N MET A 41 -14.74 10.61 -14.97
CA MET A 41 -14.50 9.19 -15.26
C MET A 41 -13.03 8.81 -14.99
N VAL A 42 -12.09 9.71 -15.33
CA VAL A 42 -10.67 9.56 -14.97
C VAL A 42 -10.50 9.48 -13.45
N ALA A 43 -11.23 10.32 -12.69
CA ALA A 43 -11.20 10.29 -11.23
C ALA A 43 -11.80 9.00 -10.64
N LEU A 44 -12.90 8.48 -11.21
CA LEU A 44 -13.49 7.19 -10.82
C LEU A 44 -12.52 6.03 -11.10
N TRP A 45 -11.88 5.99 -12.27
CA TRP A 45 -10.87 4.97 -12.58
C TRP A 45 -9.65 5.05 -11.67
N LEU A 46 -9.18 6.25 -11.33
CA LEU A 46 -8.06 6.42 -10.40
C LEU A 46 -8.43 5.96 -8.98
N MET A 47 -9.62 6.34 -8.49
CA MET A 47 -10.15 5.87 -7.20
C MET A 47 -10.28 4.35 -7.19
N PHE A 48 -10.96 3.77 -8.19
CA PHE A 48 -11.12 2.34 -8.33
C PHE A 48 -9.77 1.64 -8.36
N ALA A 49 -8.83 2.06 -9.21
CA ALA A 49 -7.53 1.40 -9.33
C ALA A 49 -6.69 1.46 -8.04
N VAL A 50 -6.77 2.55 -7.27
CA VAL A 50 -6.12 2.66 -5.96
C VAL A 50 -6.78 1.74 -4.92
N VAL A 51 -8.12 1.74 -4.82
CA VAL A 51 -8.87 0.85 -3.93
C VAL A 51 -8.63 -0.61 -4.30
N TRP A 52 -8.65 -0.95 -5.59
CA TRP A 52 -8.44 -2.29 -6.13
C TRP A 52 -7.02 -2.80 -5.90
N THR A 53 -6.01 -1.97 -6.17
CA THR A 53 -4.60 -2.29 -5.89
C THR A 53 -4.37 -2.48 -4.39
N ARG A 54 -5.07 -1.73 -3.53
CA ARG A 54 -5.01 -1.93 -2.07
C ARG A 54 -5.72 -3.22 -1.65
N LEU A 55 -6.92 -3.48 -2.18
CA LEU A 55 -7.71 -4.67 -1.87
C LEU A 55 -6.95 -5.94 -2.25
N THR A 56 -6.42 -6.03 -3.47
CA THR A 56 -5.65 -7.20 -3.94
C THR A 56 -4.31 -7.41 -3.21
N ARG A 57 -3.85 -6.42 -2.44
CA ARG A 57 -2.64 -6.50 -1.58
C ARG A 57 -2.94 -6.79 -0.10
N THR A 58 -4.20 -6.69 0.32
CA THR A 58 -4.59 -6.79 1.74
C THR A 58 -5.67 -7.84 2.02
N ALA A 59 -6.47 -8.19 1.02
CA ALA A 59 -7.39 -9.32 1.10
C ALA A 59 -6.61 -10.64 0.94
N THR A 60 -6.93 -11.61 1.79
CA THR A 60 -6.51 -13.01 1.66
C THR A 60 -7.38 -13.81 0.68
N LEU A 61 -8.25 -13.13 -0.08
CA LEU A 61 -9.12 -13.73 -1.07
C LEU A 61 -8.33 -14.21 -2.29
N PRO A 62 -8.68 -15.37 -2.88
CA PRO A 62 -8.01 -15.86 -4.09
C PRO A 62 -8.33 -14.94 -5.27
N GLY A 63 -7.34 -14.72 -6.15
CA GLY A 63 -7.43 -13.74 -7.24
C GLY A 63 -8.60 -13.92 -8.20
N TRP A 64 -9.16 -15.12 -8.33
CA TRP A 64 -10.36 -15.36 -9.14
C TRP A 64 -11.65 -14.76 -8.54
N VAL A 65 -11.76 -14.68 -7.20
CA VAL A 65 -12.88 -13.98 -6.52
C VAL A 65 -12.78 -12.48 -6.77
N LEU A 66 -11.56 -11.93 -6.74
CA LEU A 66 -11.32 -10.53 -7.08
C LEU A 66 -11.63 -10.27 -8.56
N ALA A 67 -11.08 -11.06 -9.49
CA ALA A 67 -11.35 -10.92 -10.92
C ALA A 67 -12.86 -10.96 -11.24
N THR A 68 -13.60 -11.95 -10.71
CA THR A 68 -15.06 -12.04 -10.91
C THR A 68 -15.82 -10.88 -10.26
N ALA A 69 -15.44 -10.44 -9.06
CA ALA A 69 -16.06 -9.28 -8.41
C ALA A 69 -15.87 -7.98 -9.21
N ALA A 70 -14.70 -7.77 -9.86
CA ALA A 70 -14.49 -6.64 -10.75
C ALA A 70 -15.22 -6.79 -12.09
N THR A 71 -15.19 -7.97 -12.72
CA THR A 71 -15.89 -8.22 -14.00
C THR A 71 -17.41 -8.09 -13.88
N LEU A 72 -17.99 -8.31 -12.70
CA LEU A 72 -19.42 -8.04 -12.42
C LEU A 72 -19.66 -6.60 -11.92
N GLY A 73 -18.83 -6.11 -10.99
CA GLY A 73 -18.96 -4.77 -10.42
C GLY A 73 -18.77 -3.64 -11.43
N GLY A 74 -17.92 -3.85 -12.44
CA GLY A 74 -17.70 -2.95 -13.57
C GLY A 74 -19.00 -2.63 -14.32
N PRO A 75 -19.58 -3.57 -15.09
CA PRO A 75 -20.83 -3.33 -15.81
C PRO A 75 -21.98 -2.78 -14.95
N VAL A 76 -22.07 -3.20 -13.67
CA VAL A 76 -23.05 -2.64 -12.72
C VAL A 76 -22.81 -1.15 -12.45
N ALA A 77 -21.57 -0.70 -12.26
CA ALA A 77 -21.25 0.72 -12.11
C ALA A 77 -21.60 1.54 -13.37
N TYR A 78 -21.45 0.97 -14.56
CA TYR A 78 -21.82 1.65 -15.81
C TYR A 78 -23.34 1.73 -15.98
N LEU A 79 -24.07 0.66 -15.64
CA LEU A 79 -25.53 0.71 -15.57
C LEU A 79 -26.02 1.78 -14.58
N ILE A 80 -25.37 1.92 -13.42
CA ILE A 80 -25.68 2.99 -12.45
C ILE A 80 -25.39 4.37 -13.04
N GLY A 81 -24.23 4.59 -13.68
CA GLY A 81 -23.88 5.86 -14.34
C GLY A 81 -24.88 6.27 -15.44
N ALA A 82 -25.40 5.29 -16.19
CA ALA A 82 -26.47 5.52 -17.16
C ALA A 82 -27.83 5.85 -16.49
N ARG A 83 -28.18 5.20 -15.37
CA ARG A 83 -29.41 5.51 -14.61
C ARG A 83 -29.35 6.87 -13.90
N LEU A 84 -28.16 7.34 -13.55
CA LEU A 84 -27.90 8.70 -13.07
C LEU A 84 -27.89 9.73 -14.20
N GLY A 85 -27.99 9.31 -15.48
CA GLY A 85 -27.99 10.20 -16.63
C GLY A 85 -26.65 10.87 -16.91
N ALA A 86 -25.53 10.33 -16.41
CA ALA A 86 -24.18 10.85 -16.68
C ALA A 86 -23.64 10.44 -18.06
N MET A 87 -24.19 9.35 -18.62
CA MET A 87 -23.85 8.82 -19.95
C MET A 87 -25.04 8.04 -20.53
N THR A 88 -25.01 7.78 -21.83
CA THR A 88 -26.01 6.97 -22.54
C THR A 88 -25.36 5.76 -23.21
N LEU A 89 -26.11 4.65 -23.33
CA LEU A 89 -25.69 3.48 -24.10
C LEU A 89 -26.40 3.54 -25.45
N LEU A 90 -25.65 3.64 -26.56
CA LEU A 90 -26.24 3.78 -27.90
C LEU A 90 -26.67 2.42 -28.47
N VAL A 91 -26.02 1.34 -28.02
CA VAL A 91 -26.33 -0.04 -28.41
C VAL A 91 -27.29 -0.71 -27.42
N PRO A 92 -28.01 -1.79 -27.80
CA PRO A 92 -28.88 -2.53 -26.89
C PRO A 92 -28.14 -2.97 -25.61
N THR A 93 -28.81 -2.80 -24.46
CA THR A 93 -28.16 -2.92 -23.14
C THR A 93 -27.46 -4.26 -22.91
N ALA A 94 -27.98 -5.36 -23.46
CA ALA A 94 -27.33 -6.67 -23.38
C ALA A 94 -25.98 -6.72 -24.12
N LEU A 95 -25.89 -6.08 -25.30
CA LEU A 95 -24.65 -6.00 -26.08
C LEU A 95 -23.62 -5.12 -25.37
N ALA A 96 -24.05 -3.97 -24.82
CA ALA A 96 -23.19 -3.09 -24.04
C ALA A 96 -22.67 -3.80 -22.78
N VAL A 97 -23.53 -4.46 -22.00
CA VAL A 97 -23.14 -5.19 -20.78
C VAL A 97 -22.18 -6.34 -21.12
N ALA A 98 -22.38 -7.05 -22.23
CA ALA A 98 -21.45 -8.08 -22.69
C ALA A 98 -20.08 -7.48 -23.08
N ALA A 99 -20.05 -6.40 -23.88
CA ALA A 99 -18.82 -5.71 -24.25
C ALA A 99 -18.08 -5.12 -23.03
N MET A 100 -18.82 -4.58 -22.06
CA MET A 100 -18.30 -4.10 -20.78
C MET A 100 -17.69 -5.25 -19.97
N ALA A 101 -18.39 -6.37 -19.82
CA ALA A 101 -17.88 -7.54 -19.11
C ALA A 101 -16.61 -8.09 -19.78
N CYS A 102 -16.57 -8.16 -21.11
CA CYS A 102 -15.38 -8.56 -21.85
C CYS A 102 -14.19 -7.62 -21.62
N GLY A 103 -14.36 -6.30 -21.74
CA GLY A 103 -13.27 -5.35 -21.52
C GLY A 103 -12.77 -5.33 -20.07
N TRP A 104 -13.70 -5.40 -19.09
CA TRP A 104 -13.35 -5.56 -17.67
C TRP A 104 -12.61 -6.87 -17.39
N LEU A 105 -13.02 -7.98 -18.00
CA LEU A 105 -12.32 -9.26 -17.88
C LEU A 105 -10.90 -9.20 -18.46
N VAL A 106 -10.71 -8.55 -19.61
CA VAL A 106 -9.38 -8.36 -20.23
C VAL A 106 -8.48 -7.52 -19.33
N ILE A 107 -8.95 -6.37 -18.83
CA ILE A 107 -8.17 -5.53 -17.89
C ILE A 107 -7.83 -6.31 -16.61
N MET A 108 -8.80 -7.05 -16.04
CA MET A 108 -8.56 -7.81 -14.81
C MET A 108 -7.57 -8.96 -15.01
N LEU A 109 -7.62 -9.66 -16.15
CA LEU A 109 -6.66 -10.70 -16.48
C LEU A 109 -5.24 -10.14 -16.65
N LEU A 110 -5.10 -9.03 -17.39
CA LEU A 110 -3.82 -8.33 -17.57
C LEU A 110 -3.26 -7.82 -16.24
N PHE A 111 -4.10 -7.28 -15.35
CA PHE A 111 -3.69 -6.80 -14.04
C PHE A 111 -3.18 -7.93 -13.14
N HIS A 112 -3.89 -9.06 -13.06
CA HIS A 112 -3.46 -10.21 -12.25
C HIS A 112 -2.20 -10.88 -12.82
N LEU A 113 -2.11 -11.05 -14.14
CA LEU A 113 -0.92 -11.59 -14.81
C LEU A 113 0.30 -10.67 -14.61
N GLY A 114 0.11 -9.36 -14.72
CA GLY A 114 1.14 -8.35 -14.47
C GLY A 114 1.64 -8.34 -13.02
N MET A 115 0.74 -8.52 -12.03
CA MET A 115 1.13 -8.62 -10.62
C MET A 115 1.89 -9.92 -10.31
N GLY A 116 1.51 -11.05 -10.91
CA GLY A 116 2.25 -12.31 -10.76
C GLY A 116 3.72 -12.17 -11.13
N ARG A 117 3.97 -11.60 -12.33
CA ARG A 117 5.34 -11.33 -12.83
C ARG A 117 6.11 -10.30 -11.99
N GLN A 118 5.44 -9.31 -11.39
CA GLN A 118 6.09 -8.34 -10.49
C GLN A 118 6.63 -8.99 -9.20
N ASN A 119 6.03 -10.08 -8.74
CA ASN A 119 6.52 -10.82 -7.58
C ASN A 119 7.76 -11.67 -7.93
N GLU A 120 7.79 -12.22 -9.15
CA GLU A 120 8.86 -13.07 -9.69
C GLU A 120 10.14 -12.29 -10.06
N ILE A 121 10.04 -11.00 -10.38
CA ILE A 121 11.20 -10.14 -10.75
C ILE A 121 11.98 -9.62 -9.51
N ARG A 122 11.46 -9.81 -8.29
CA ARG A 122 12.09 -9.31 -7.05
C ARG A 122 13.31 -10.05 -6.46
N PRO A 123 13.71 -11.30 -6.82
CA PRO A 123 14.75 -12.01 -6.06
C PRO A 123 16.18 -11.52 -6.35
N VAL A 124 16.45 -10.92 -7.52
CA VAL A 124 17.82 -10.49 -7.90
C VAL A 124 18.20 -9.14 -7.29
N THR A 125 17.36 -8.11 -7.43
CA THR A 125 17.69 -6.75 -6.95
C THR A 125 17.75 -6.65 -5.43
N ALA A 126 16.96 -7.45 -4.71
CA ALA A 126 17.02 -7.55 -3.25
C ALA A 126 18.31 -8.20 -2.71
N MET A 127 19.10 -8.86 -3.57
CA MET A 127 20.37 -9.48 -3.19
C MET A 127 21.58 -8.54 -3.36
N ALA A 128 21.45 -7.50 -4.19
CA ALA A 128 22.49 -6.49 -4.39
C ALA A 128 22.61 -5.48 -3.23
N ASP A 129 21.52 -5.21 -2.52
CA ASP A 129 21.43 -4.20 -1.46
C ASP A 129 21.65 -4.77 -0.04
N ARG A 130 22.39 -5.89 0.08
CA ARG A 130 22.87 -6.38 1.38
C ARG A 130 24.25 -5.77 1.69
N PRO A 131 24.40 -4.94 2.74
CA PRO A 131 25.72 -4.53 3.21
C PRO A 131 26.52 -5.76 3.62
N ARG A 132 27.74 -5.93 3.09
CA ARG A 132 28.62 -7.08 3.43
C ARG A 132 28.96 -7.05 4.93
N PRO A 133 28.55 -8.04 5.75
CA PRO A 133 28.98 -8.10 7.13
C PRO A 133 30.45 -8.58 7.19
N GLY A 134 31.31 -7.83 7.90
CA GLY A 134 32.67 -8.27 8.21
C GLY A 134 33.80 -7.59 7.43
N GLY A 135 33.98 -6.27 7.62
CA GLY A 135 35.30 -5.65 7.43
C GLY A 135 36.19 -5.94 8.65
N PRO A 136 37.41 -6.49 8.50
CA PRO A 136 38.25 -6.85 9.64
C PRO A 136 38.82 -5.59 10.33
N ARG A 137 38.21 -5.18 11.45
CA ARG A 137 38.77 -4.16 12.34
C ARG A 137 40.11 -4.62 12.90
N ARG A 138 41.21 -4.23 12.25
CA ARG A 138 42.58 -4.54 12.70
C ARG A 138 42.80 -3.98 14.11
N ARG A 139 43.20 -4.89 14.99
CA ARG A 139 43.61 -4.69 16.38
C ARG A 139 44.63 -3.55 16.51
N LEU A 140 44.21 -2.37 16.94
CA LEU A 140 45.12 -1.30 17.38
C LEU A 140 45.67 -1.65 18.77
N ALA A 141 46.92 -2.11 18.81
CA ALA A 141 47.65 -2.32 20.06
C ALA A 141 48.13 -0.97 20.61
N GLY A 142 47.33 -0.36 21.50
CA GLY A 142 47.60 0.94 22.10
C GLY A 142 48.21 0.84 23.50
N VAL A 143 49.55 0.90 23.55
CA VAL A 143 50.43 1.31 24.68
C VAL A 143 49.83 1.31 26.10
N ALA A 144 50.35 0.41 26.96
CA ALA A 144 50.20 0.50 28.42
C ALA A 144 51.54 0.84 29.10
N PRO A 145 51.64 1.94 29.89
CA PRO A 145 52.79 2.19 30.75
C PRO A 145 52.53 1.73 32.20
N ARG A 146 53.44 0.93 32.77
CA ARG A 146 53.38 0.51 34.19
C ARG A 146 53.75 1.66 35.14
N ARG A 147 52.94 1.91 36.17
CA ARG A 147 53.37 2.36 37.52
C ARG A 147 52.72 1.39 38.52
N ARG A 148 53.43 0.59 39.32
CA ARG A 148 54.54 0.82 40.27
C ARG A 148 54.07 1.42 41.60
N GLY A 149 53.95 0.56 42.62
CA GLY A 149 54.19 0.91 44.03
C GLY A 149 52.97 1.28 44.87
N ASP A 150 52.39 0.28 45.53
CA ASP A 150 51.74 0.38 46.85
C ASP A 150 52.85 0.29 47.94
N PRO A 151 52.61 0.39 49.27
CA PRO A 151 51.44 0.90 50.01
C PRO A 151 51.79 1.93 51.11
N HIS A 152 50.83 2.74 51.61
CA HIS A 152 50.96 3.32 52.96
C HIS A 152 49.61 3.56 53.70
N ARG A 153 49.67 3.35 55.02
CA ARG A 153 48.54 3.30 55.98
C ARG A 153 47.76 4.62 56.10
N GLY A 154 46.43 4.53 56.22
CA GLY A 154 45.56 5.60 56.71
C GLY A 154 44.29 5.04 57.39
N ARG A 155 44.27 4.98 58.72
CA ARG A 155 43.14 4.44 59.52
C ARG A 155 42.39 5.58 60.21
N SER A 156 41.10 5.75 59.90
CA SER A 156 40.06 6.12 60.90
C SER A 156 38.65 6.08 60.29
N PRO A 157 37.63 5.54 60.99
CA PRO A 157 36.23 5.69 60.64
C PRO A 157 35.58 6.88 61.37
N SER A 158 34.64 7.58 60.72
CA SER A 158 33.74 8.52 61.36
C SER A 158 32.28 8.15 61.05
N ILE A 159 31.51 7.85 62.09
CA ILE A 159 30.07 7.57 62.03
C ILE A 159 29.34 8.86 62.40
N THR A 160 28.41 9.31 61.56
CA THR A 160 27.35 10.24 61.99
C THR A 160 26.05 10.03 61.21
N HIS A 161 24.94 10.37 61.86
CA HIS A 161 23.56 10.04 61.49
C HIS A 161 22.94 10.89 60.35
N SER A 162 21.66 10.61 60.05
CA SER A 162 20.67 11.37 59.25
C SER A 162 20.60 11.04 57.74
N CYS A 163 19.41 10.91 57.12
CA CYS A 163 18.04 10.78 57.67
C CYS A 163 17.07 10.13 56.64
N ALA A 164 15.86 9.77 57.08
CA ALA A 164 14.63 9.59 56.30
C ALA A 164 14.58 8.57 55.13
N ARG A 165 13.97 7.41 55.42
CA ARG A 165 12.90 6.80 54.58
C ARG A 165 11.54 7.43 54.97
N PRO A 166 10.38 7.20 54.28
CA PRO A 166 10.11 6.36 53.12
C PRO A 166 9.68 7.26 51.91
N MET A 167 8.64 7.08 51.05
CA MET A 167 7.56 6.11 50.90
C MET A 167 6.97 6.03 49.47
N VAL A 168 6.02 5.12 49.29
CA VAL A 168 5.24 4.78 48.08
C VAL A 168 4.12 5.80 47.78
N GLY A 169 3.78 5.99 46.50
CA GLY A 169 2.67 6.83 46.03
C GLY A 169 1.79 6.20 44.93
N MET A 170 1.38 4.94 45.09
CA MET A 170 0.51 4.23 44.13
C MET A 170 -0.98 4.54 44.38
N THR A 171 -1.64 5.27 43.48
CA THR A 171 -3.09 5.54 43.58
C THR A 171 -3.81 5.41 42.25
N ALA A 172 -4.47 4.26 42.03
CA ALA A 172 -5.52 4.14 41.03
C ALA A 172 -6.87 4.51 41.67
N ARG A 173 -7.75 5.20 40.93
CA ARG A 173 -9.17 5.33 41.32
C ARG A 173 -10.09 5.43 40.10
N SER A 174 -11.02 4.46 40.02
CA SER A 174 -12.10 4.44 39.03
C SER A 174 -13.32 5.24 39.52
N ARG A 175 -13.99 5.92 38.59
CA ARG A 175 -15.41 6.36 38.53
C ARG A 175 -15.63 6.79 37.07
N ILE A 176 -16.66 6.41 36.30
CA ILE A 176 -18.03 5.93 36.57
C ILE A 176 -18.89 6.97 37.30
N GLY A 177 -19.87 7.55 36.59
CA GLY A 177 -21.01 8.20 37.23
C GLY A 177 -21.69 9.34 36.46
N ARG A 178 -22.54 8.97 35.49
CA ARG A 178 -23.58 9.79 34.83
C ARG A 178 -23.11 10.98 33.98
#